data_AF-A0A563E846-F1
#
_entry.id   AF-A0A563E846-F1
#
_cell.length_a   1.000
_cell.length_b   1.000
_cell.length_c   1.000
_cell.angle_alpha   90.00
_cell.angle_beta   90.00
_cell.angle_gamma   90.00
#
_symmetry.space_group_name_H-M   'P 1'
#
loop_
_entity.id
_entity.type
_entity.pdbx_description
1 polymer ?
#
loop_
_entity_poly.entity_id
_entity_poly.type
_entity_poly.pdbx_seq_one_letter_code
_entity_poly.pdbx_strand_id
1 'polypeptide(L)'
;MDDASSPVAAKDSTSQSIFGTVRSPAGKPLAGLTITVTRGGKKVGSATTDNKGSWKIPVPGHGTYVVALDVGTLPKGLQVRTKGGETLGHVDVSTGEDQPVLFGLAAAGAPQEKSTPGATSAPASAAPTSEASGGDRTSGFGSRAMQLLIGGIEYGSIIAITAVGLSLVFGTTRLINFAHGEMVMMGAVVAFIMSTGSGGLPLAAAAVVAMIAVGALGAGFELVLWRPLRKRGAGLIQMFIISIGLSLFVRHVVLAFFGGRRRQYDQYAVQDSIRLGAIEITPRDLTITLISLAILVGVALVLQHTRIGKATRAVADNKDLAEASGIDVNRVILVVWVAGGALAGLGGVFFGLSEAVFWNMGFNLLLLMFAGIIVGGLGSAYGAIIGSLLVGLVAQLSTLWFSPELQSAWALLALIVVLLFRPQGILGRAERAG
;
A
#
# COMPACT_ATOMS: atom_id res chain seq x y z
N MET A 1 28.79 -3.65 -61.71
CA MET A 1 29.37 -2.31 -61.92
C MET A 1 28.25 -1.28 -61.89
N ASP A 2 27.78 -0.78 -60.76
CA ASP A 2 27.74 -1.24 -59.37
C ASP A 2 26.55 -0.51 -58.73
N ASP A 3 25.85 -1.25 -57.88
CA ASP A 3 24.63 -0.86 -57.17
C ASP A 3 24.86 0.23 -56.11
N ALA A 4 23.89 1.13 -56.01
CA ALA A 4 23.71 2.00 -54.87
C ALA A 4 23.18 1.20 -53.67
N SER A 5 24.01 0.99 -52.66
CA SER A 5 23.61 0.46 -51.35
C SER A 5 23.85 1.51 -50.26
N SER A 6 22.75 2.01 -49.69
CA SER A 6 22.77 2.74 -48.42
C SER A 6 22.94 1.74 -47.28
N PRO A 7 23.78 2.00 -46.25
CA PRO A 7 23.72 1.21 -45.04
C PRO A 7 22.68 1.80 -44.08
N VAL A 8 21.65 1.00 -43.80
CA VAL A 8 20.87 1.07 -42.57
C VAL A 8 21.80 0.72 -41.40
N ALA A 9 21.92 1.59 -40.40
CA ALA A 9 22.44 1.25 -39.09
C ALA A 9 21.32 1.43 -38.04
N ALA A 10 21.06 0.37 -37.29
CA ALA A 10 19.99 0.22 -36.32
C ALA A 10 20.48 0.44 -34.86
N LYS A 11 19.49 0.69 -33.99
CA LYS A 11 19.37 0.37 -32.54
C LYS A 11 19.76 1.40 -31.44
N ASP A 12 18.69 1.84 -30.76
CA ASP A 12 18.39 1.77 -29.32
C ASP A 12 19.38 2.26 -28.26
N SER A 13 18.94 3.22 -27.42
CA SER A 13 18.44 2.88 -26.07
C SER A 13 17.82 4.09 -25.36
N THR A 14 16.77 3.83 -24.58
CA THR A 14 16.15 4.70 -23.57
C THR A 14 17.04 5.84 -23.01
N SER A 15 16.82 7.07 -23.46
CA SER A 15 17.44 8.27 -22.87
C SER A 15 16.88 8.47 -21.47
N GLN A 16 17.62 8.05 -20.45
CA GLN A 16 17.38 8.39 -19.05
C GLN A 16 17.91 9.80 -18.82
N SER A 17 17.28 10.53 -17.91
CA SER A 17 17.75 11.85 -17.55
C SER A 17 17.56 12.15 -16.07
N ILE A 18 18.41 13.03 -15.57
CA ILE A 18 18.21 13.64 -14.27
C ILE A 18 17.59 15.01 -14.52
N PHE A 19 16.51 15.32 -13.84
CA PHE A 19 15.80 16.57 -14.01
C PHE A 19 15.34 17.12 -12.67
N GLY A 20 15.00 18.41 -12.64
CA GLY A 20 14.52 19.01 -11.41
C GLY A 20 13.96 20.40 -11.64
N THR A 21 13.44 20.97 -10.56
CA THR A 21 13.10 22.39 -10.51
C THR A 21 13.75 23.04 -9.31
N VAL A 22 14.16 24.30 -9.46
CA VAL A 22 14.72 25.10 -8.37
C VAL A 22 13.80 26.29 -8.14
N ARG A 23 13.38 26.44 -6.88
CA ARG A 23 12.44 27.49 -6.44
C ARG A 23 12.96 28.16 -5.19
N SER A 24 12.63 29.44 -5.03
CA SER A 24 12.88 30.18 -3.80
C SER A 24 12.03 29.64 -2.65
N PRO A 25 12.34 29.98 -1.38
CA PRO A 25 11.51 29.63 -0.23
C PRO A 25 10.06 30.12 -0.35
N ALA A 26 9.84 31.20 -1.11
CA ALA A 26 8.52 31.76 -1.42
C ALA A 26 7.84 31.10 -2.66
N GLY A 27 8.38 29.99 -3.17
CA GLY A 27 7.81 29.22 -4.27
C GLY A 27 8.07 29.75 -5.69
N LYS A 28 8.78 30.89 -5.83
CA LYS A 28 9.09 31.49 -7.15
C LYS A 28 10.17 30.69 -7.88
N PRO A 29 10.01 30.37 -9.18
CA PRO A 29 11.05 29.67 -9.95
C PRO A 29 12.32 30.53 -10.09
N LEU A 30 13.48 29.88 -10.06
CA LEU A 30 14.79 30.55 -10.21
C LEU A 30 15.46 30.12 -11.52
N ALA A 31 15.63 31.08 -12.43
CA ALA A 31 16.33 30.90 -13.70
C ALA A 31 17.83 31.22 -13.57
N GLY A 32 18.65 30.68 -14.47
CA GLY A 32 20.07 31.02 -14.54
C GLY A 32 20.99 30.25 -13.57
N LEU A 33 20.46 29.27 -12.84
CA LEU A 33 21.25 28.46 -11.91
C LEU A 33 21.95 27.32 -12.65
N THR A 34 23.23 27.10 -12.36
CA THR A 34 24.01 26.04 -13.02
C THR A 34 23.99 24.76 -12.20
N ILE A 35 23.56 23.66 -12.82
CA ILE A 35 23.62 22.30 -12.25
C ILE A 35 24.64 21.49 -13.04
N THR A 36 25.44 20.68 -12.34
CA THR A 36 26.40 19.75 -12.93
C THR A 36 26.14 18.33 -12.44
N VAL A 37 26.17 17.36 -13.35
CA VAL A 37 26.08 15.93 -13.05
C VAL A 37 27.44 15.30 -13.30
N THR A 38 27.93 14.53 -12.33
CA THR A 38 29.18 13.78 -12.43
C THR A 38 28.97 12.30 -12.07
N ARG A 39 29.81 11.42 -12.60
CA ARG A 39 29.83 9.98 -12.29
C ARG A 39 31.27 9.55 -12.12
N GLY A 40 31.61 8.96 -10.97
CA GLY A 40 32.99 8.53 -10.66
C GLY A 40 34.02 9.67 -10.78
N GLY A 41 33.64 10.91 -10.43
CA GLY A 41 34.49 12.10 -10.55
C GLY A 41 34.61 12.72 -11.94
N LYS A 42 34.00 12.12 -12.98
CA LYS A 42 33.99 12.68 -14.35
C LYS A 42 32.67 13.41 -14.64
N LYS A 43 32.76 14.59 -15.27
CA LYS A 43 31.59 15.38 -15.68
C LYS A 43 30.81 14.67 -16.78
N VAL A 44 29.53 14.41 -16.52
CA VAL A 44 28.57 13.78 -17.45
C VAL A 44 27.84 14.84 -18.26
N GLY A 45 27.41 15.92 -17.60
CA GLY A 45 26.70 17.02 -18.24
C GLY A 45 26.49 18.20 -17.31
N SER A 46 26.03 19.32 -17.85
CA SER A 46 25.62 20.50 -17.10
C SER A 46 24.46 21.19 -17.81
N ALA A 47 23.55 21.77 -17.03
CA ALA A 47 22.41 22.52 -17.52
C ALA A 47 22.17 23.76 -16.67
N THR A 48 21.57 24.77 -17.27
CA THR A 48 21.14 26.00 -16.60
C THR A 48 19.62 25.97 -16.44
N THR A 49 19.10 26.43 -15.30
CA THR A 49 17.65 26.50 -15.10
C THR A 49 16.98 27.51 -16.03
N ASP A 50 15.85 27.13 -16.60
CA ASP A 50 15.04 27.99 -17.46
C ASP A 50 14.18 29.01 -16.67
N ASN A 51 13.38 29.82 -17.38
CA ASN A 51 12.47 30.81 -16.78
C ASN A 51 11.39 30.21 -15.85
N LYS A 52 11.17 28.88 -15.92
CA LYS A 52 10.28 28.12 -15.04
C LYS A 52 11.05 27.42 -13.90
N GLY A 53 12.35 27.68 -13.78
CA GLY A 53 13.24 27.06 -12.80
C GLY A 53 13.56 25.60 -13.11
N SER A 54 13.25 25.11 -14.31
CA SER A 54 13.39 23.71 -14.70
C SER A 54 14.74 23.44 -15.35
N TRP A 55 15.28 22.25 -15.14
CA TRP A 55 16.51 21.78 -15.78
C TRP A 55 16.43 20.28 -16.07
N LYS A 56 17.15 19.81 -17.10
CA LYS A 56 17.20 18.41 -17.52
C LYS A 56 18.57 18.08 -18.11
N ILE A 57 19.21 17.01 -17.63
CA ILE A 57 20.51 16.52 -18.11
C ILE A 57 20.36 15.04 -18.48
N PRO A 58 20.47 14.66 -19.76
CA PRO A 58 20.52 13.26 -20.17
C PRO A 58 21.74 12.54 -19.57
N VAL A 59 21.59 11.28 -19.17
CA VAL A 59 22.66 10.47 -18.60
C VAL A 59 22.86 9.17 -19.40
N PRO A 60 24.10 8.65 -19.50
CA PRO A 60 24.44 7.58 -20.43
C PRO A 60 23.96 6.16 -20.02
N GLY A 61 23.31 6.00 -18.85
CA GLY A 61 22.76 4.72 -18.42
C GLY A 61 22.51 4.68 -16.91
N HIS A 62 22.10 3.51 -16.41
CA HIS A 62 21.84 3.34 -14.97
C HIS A 62 23.12 3.46 -14.14
N GLY A 63 22.97 3.85 -12.87
CA GLY A 63 24.04 3.95 -11.90
C GLY A 63 23.89 5.13 -10.95
N THR A 64 24.86 5.27 -10.04
CA THR A 64 24.89 6.35 -9.05
C THR A 64 25.60 7.59 -9.63
N TYR A 65 24.92 8.72 -9.56
CA TYR A 65 25.39 10.02 -10.03
C TYR A 65 25.53 10.99 -8.85
N VAL A 66 26.43 11.95 -9.00
CA VAL A 66 26.57 13.10 -8.10
C VAL A 66 26.04 14.32 -8.81
N VAL A 67 25.06 15.00 -8.20
CA VAL A 67 24.44 16.21 -8.78
C VAL A 67 24.77 17.40 -7.90
N ALA A 68 25.42 18.41 -8.47
CA ALA A 68 25.84 19.61 -7.75
C ALA A 68 25.18 20.86 -8.31
N LEU A 69 24.63 21.69 -7.42
CA LEU A 69 24.17 23.05 -7.68
C LEU A 69 25.32 24.02 -7.42
N ASP A 70 25.65 24.87 -8.40
CA ASP A 70 26.66 25.91 -8.24
C ASP A 70 26.12 27.05 -7.37
N VAL A 71 26.58 27.08 -6.12
CA VAL A 71 26.22 28.10 -5.12
C VAL A 71 26.60 29.52 -5.58
N GLY A 72 27.61 29.67 -6.44
CA GLY A 72 28.00 30.97 -7.01
C GLY A 72 26.95 31.57 -7.95
N THR A 73 26.04 30.75 -8.47
CA THR A 73 24.95 31.20 -9.35
C THR A 73 23.68 31.58 -8.60
N LEU A 74 23.62 31.38 -7.27
CA LEU A 74 22.45 31.72 -6.47
C LEU A 74 22.27 33.24 -6.33
N PRO A 75 21.02 33.76 -6.44
CA PRO A 75 20.71 35.14 -6.13
C PRO A 75 21.12 35.52 -4.70
N LYS A 76 21.56 36.77 -4.52
CA LYS A 76 21.91 37.32 -3.19
C LYS A 76 20.74 37.17 -2.22
N GLY A 77 21.01 36.64 -1.02
CA GLY A 77 20.01 36.42 0.03
C GLY A 77 19.42 35.01 0.08
N LEU A 78 19.90 34.07 -0.76
CA LEU A 78 19.53 32.66 -0.71
C LEU A 78 20.74 31.78 -0.38
N GLN A 79 20.49 30.71 0.37
CA GLN A 79 21.46 29.67 0.67
C GLN A 79 20.80 28.29 0.54
N VAL A 80 21.59 27.23 0.43
CA VAL A 80 21.04 25.88 0.53
C VAL A 80 20.55 25.63 1.96
N ARG A 81 19.37 25.01 2.07
CA ARG A 81 18.67 24.77 3.35
C ARG A 81 19.43 23.83 4.28
N THR A 82 20.07 22.83 3.69
CA THR A 82 20.82 21.78 4.39
C THR A 82 22.30 21.97 4.11
N LYS A 83 23.15 21.84 5.14
CA LYS A 83 24.61 21.90 4.95
C LYS A 83 25.07 20.74 4.05
N GLY A 84 25.76 21.02 2.96
CA GLY A 84 26.14 19.99 1.97
C GLY A 84 25.02 19.62 0.99
N GLY A 85 23.83 20.24 1.09
CA GLY A 85 22.70 20.00 0.18
C GLY A 85 22.92 20.58 -1.22
N GLU A 86 23.99 21.34 -1.44
CA GLU A 86 24.45 21.79 -2.75
C GLU A 86 24.97 20.63 -3.59
N THR A 87 25.37 19.52 -2.97
CA THR A 87 25.88 18.33 -3.65
C THR A 87 25.15 17.08 -3.18
N LEU A 88 24.40 16.47 -4.09
CA LEU A 88 23.66 15.23 -3.85
C LEU A 88 24.51 14.06 -4.33
N GLY A 89 25.17 13.38 -3.39
CA GLY A 89 26.21 12.38 -3.67
C GLY A 89 25.72 10.99 -4.13
N HIS A 90 24.44 10.69 -3.95
CA HIS A 90 23.86 9.37 -4.22
C HIS A 90 22.54 9.47 -4.98
N VAL A 91 22.59 9.93 -6.22
CA VAL A 91 21.41 9.94 -7.10
C VAL A 91 21.44 8.69 -7.97
N ASP A 92 20.68 7.67 -7.58
CA ASP A 92 20.56 6.43 -8.34
C ASP A 92 19.58 6.58 -9.49
N VAL A 93 20.06 6.31 -10.71
CA VAL A 93 19.24 6.32 -11.94
C VAL A 93 19.03 4.88 -12.40
N SER A 94 17.76 4.51 -12.59
CA SER A 94 17.33 3.18 -13.05
C SER A 94 17.14 3.14 -14.57
N THR A 95 17.25 1.95 -15.16
CA THR A 95 17.14 1.78 -16.61
C THR A 95 15.75 2.20 -17.11
N GLY A 96 15.71 3.22 -17.98
CA GLY A 96 14.49 3.74 -18.60
C GLY A 96 13.68 4.72 -17.76
N GLU A 97 14.16 5.13 -16.58
CA GLU A 97 13.48 6.09 -15.71
C GLU A 97 14.18 7.46 -15.71
N ASP A 98 13.39 8.52 -15.78
CA ASP A 98 13.85 9.89 -15.51
C ASP A 98 13.86 10.11 -14.00
N GLN A 99 14.98 10.57 -13.45
CA GLN A 99 15.17 10.71 -12.00
C GLN A 99 15.00 12.18 -11.58
N PRO A 100 13.97 12.50 -10.78
CA PRO A 100 13.80 13.86 -10.26
C PRO A 100 14.81 14.14 -9.14
N VAL A 101 15.28 15.37 -9.07
CA VAL A 101 16.19 15.86 -8.03
C VAL A 101 15.72 17.22 -7.55
N LEU A 102 15.76 17.43 -6.23
CA LEU A 102 15.30 18.68 -5.60
C LEU A 102 16.42 19.30 -4.76
N PHE A 103 16.65 20.59 -4.97
CA PHE A 103 17.53 21.41 -4.15
C PHE A 103 16.68 22.28 -3.22
N GLY A 104 16.74 22.02 -1.92
CA GLY A 104 16.07 22.84 -0.92
C GLY A 104 16.83 24.14 -0.69
N LEU A 105 16.19 25.28 -0.95
CA LEU A 105 16.75 26.61 -0.66
C LEU A 105 16.09 27.23 0.58
N ALA A 106 16.85 28.06 1.29
CA ALA A 106 16.43 28.84 2.44
C ALA A 106 16.90 30.29 2.32
N ALA A 107 16.28 31.20 3.06
CA ALA A 107 16.78 32.57 3.18
C ALA A 107 18.14 32.58 3.88
N ALA A 108 19.04 33.47 3.46
CA ALA A 108 20.35 33.64 4.09
C ALA A 108 20.17 33.96 5.59
N GLY A 109 20.85 33.20 6.45
CA GLY A 109 20.73 33.33 7.92
C GLY A 109 19.67 32.45 8.59
N ALA A 110 18.88 31.68 7.84
CA ALA A 110 18.01 30.66 8.42
C ALA A 110 18.84 29.51 9.06
N PRO A 111 18.36 28.87 10.16
CA PRO A 111 19.04 27.73 10.77
C PRO A 111 19.26 26.62 9.73
N GLN A 112 20.51 26.18 9.53
CA GLN A 112 20.81 25.06 8.64
C GLN A 112 20.40 23.74 9.31
N GLU A 113 19.58 22.95 8.61
CA GLU A 113 19.25 21.59 9.03
C GLU A 113 20.49 20.69 8.81
N LYS A 114 20.80 19.80 9.76
CA LYS A 114 21.86 18.78 9.59
C LYS A 114 21.40 17.74 8.58
N SER A 115 22.24 17.41 7.62
CA SER A 115 21.99 16.44 6.55
C SER A 115 21.85 15.03 7.13
N THR A 116 20.69 14.41 6.94
CA THR A 116 20.53 12.95 7.07
C THR A 116 20.87 12.32 5.71
N PRO A 117 21.86 11.41 5.61
CA PRO A 117 22.18 10.76 4.34
C PRO A 117 21.04 9.82 3.92
N GLY A 118 20.48 10.02 2.71
CA GLY A 118 19.60 9.02 2.07
C GLY A 118 18.18 9.45 1.66
N ALA A 119 17.81 10.73 1.70
CA ALA A 119 16.49 11.16 1.24
C ALA A 119 16.44 11.24 -0.31
N THR A 120 16.13 10.12 -0.96
CA THR A 120 15.70 10.07 -2.36
C THR A 120 14.31 10.72 -2.48
N SER A 121 14.15 11.56 -3.49
CA SER A 121 13.05 12.51 -3.70
C SER A 121 11.65 11.88 -3.86
N ALA A 122 10.71 12.28 -3.01
CA ALA A 122 9.29 12.39 -3.37
C ALA A 122 9.03 13.79 -3.96
N PRO A 123 8.13 13.95 -4.96
CA PRO A 123 7.84 15.26 -5.55
C PRO A 123 7.15 16.16 -4.52
N ALA A 124 7.62 17.41 -4.47
CA ALA A 124 7.14 18.43 -3.55
C ALA A 124 5.66 18.77 -3.81
N SER A 125 4.80 18.42 -2.86
CA SER A 125 3.57 19.15 -2.62
C SER A 125 3.92 20.55 -2.11
N ALA A 126 3.24 21.56 -2.64
CA ALA A 126 3.40 22.95 -2.27
C ALA A 126 3.19 23.14 -0.76
N ALA A 127 4.24 23.56 -0.04
CA ALA A 127 4.10 24.00 1.33
C ALA A 127 3.27 25.30 1.36
N PRO A 128 2.20 25.40 2.18
CA PRO A 128 1.63 26.70 2.47
C PRO A 128 2.61 27.46 3.37
N THR A 129 2.76 28.75 3.07
CA THR A 129 3.47 29.73 3.87
C THR A 129 2.95 29.69 5.31
N SER A 130 3.77 29.21 6.24
CA SER A 130 3.50 29.31 7.67
C SER A 130 3.72 30.76 8.11
N GLU A 131 2.64 31.51 8.27
CA GLU A 131 2.66 32.64 9.19
C GLU A 131 2.93 32.13 10.60
N ALA A 132 3.80 32.86 11.30
CA ALA A 132 4.29 32.52 12.61
C ALA A 132 3.16 32.48 13.65
N SER A 133 3.00 31.33 14.30
CA SER A 133 2.48 31.26 15.66
C SER A 133 3.27 30.19 16.41
N GLY A 134 3.95 30.60 17.48
CA GLY A 134 4.71 29.71 18.35
C GLY A 134 3.83 28.64 19.00
N GLY A 135 4.34 27.40 19.06
CA GLY A 135 3.73 26.26 19.73
C GLY A 135 4.59 25.01 19.58
N ASP A 136 5.44 24.78 20.56
CA ASP A 136 6.14 23.53 20.96
C ASP A 136 6.88 22.64 19.95
N ARG A 137 8.22 22.78 19.99
CA ARG A 137 9.23 21.89 19.40
C ARG A 137 9.58 20.69 20.29
N THR A 138 8.58 20.02 20.86
CA THR A 138 8.75 18.68 21.45
C THR A 138 7.46 17.90 21.30
N SER A 139 7.35 17.07 20.26
CA SER A 139 6.38 15.98 20.28
C SER A 139 6.82 15.01 21.37
N GLY A 140 6.28 15.19 22.58
CA GLY A 140 6.57 14.33 23.72
C GLY A 140 6.27 12.87 23.37
N PHE A 141 6.92 11.93 24.06
CA PHE A 141 6.68 10.49 23.89
C PHE A 141 5.18 10.14 23.83
N GLY A 142 4.36 10.82 24.65
CA GLY A 142 2.91 10.68 24.65
C GLY A 142 2.20 11.08 23.36
N SER A 143 2.62 12.18 22.70
CA SER A 143 2.01 12.59 21.42
C SER A 143 2.39 11.62 20.30
N ARG A 144 3.64 11.14 20.29
CA ARG A 144 4.08 10.10 19.34
C ARG A 144 3.33 8.79 19.56
N ALA A 145 3.18 8.34 20.81
CA ALA A 145 2.42 7.14 21.14
C ALA A 145 0.95 7.27 20.71
N MET A 146 0.32 8.43 20.95
CA MET A 146 -1.05 8.70 20.51
C MET A 146 -1.18 8.65 18.97
N GLN A 147 -0.23 9.24 18.25
CA GLN A 147 -0.19 9.20 16.79
C GLN A 147 -0.08 7.76 16.26
N LEU A 148 0.78 6.94 16.87
CA LEU A 148 0.95 5.53 16.51
C LEU A 148 -0.26 4.68 16.90
N LEU A 149 -0.96 4.99 17.99
CA LEU A 149 -2.23 4.34 18.33
C LEU A 149 -3.26 4.54 17.21
N ILE A 150 -3.40 5.77 16.74
CA ILE A 150 -4.37 6.11 15.69
C ILE A 150 -3.98 5.46 14.36
N GLY A 151 -2.70 5.55 13.97
CA GLY A 151 -2.21 4.84 12.79
C GLY A 151 -2.36 3.31 12.90
N GLY A 152 -2.24 2.75 14.10
CA GLY A 152 -2.47 1.33 14.36
C GLY A 152 -3.94 0.93 14.22
N ILE A 153 -4.87 1.80 14.61
CA ILE A 153 -6.31 1.60 14.38
C ILE A 153 -6.63 1.67 12.88
N GLU A 154 -6.10 2.64 12.16
CA GLU A 154 -6.26 2.75 10.70
C GLU A 154 -5.74 1.48 10.02
N TYR A 155 -4.46 1.15 10.26
CA TYR A 155 -3.79 0.01 9.65
C TYR A 155 -4.49 -1.31 10.01
N GLY A 156 -4.83 -1.48 11.28
CA GLY A 156 -5.58 -2.65 11.77
C GLY A 156 -6.98 -2.76 11.16
N SER A 157 -7.65 -1.64 10.88
CA SER A 157 -8.97 -1.64 10.23
C SER A 157 -8.89 -2.07 8.77
N ILE A 158 -7.84 -1.66 8.04
CA ILE A 158 -7.55 -2.12 6.67
C ILE A 158 -7.24 -3.63 6.66
N ILE A 159 -6.44 -4.11 7.61
CA ILE A 159 -6.17 -5.56 7.74
C ILE A 159 -7.46 -6.29 8.12
N ALA A 160 -8.30 -5.73 9.00
CA ALA A 160 -9.55 -6.36 9.42
C ALA A 160 -10.54 -6.53 8.26
N ILE A 161 -10.78 -5.49 7.46
CA ILE A 161 -11.74 -5.57 6.34
C ILE A 161 -11.28 -6.57 5.28
N THR A 162 -9.97 -6.65 5.01
CA THR A 162 -9.41 -7.63 4.07
C THR A 162 -9.43 -9.06 4.63
N ALA A 163 -9.17 -9.22 5.93
CA ALA A 163 -9.08 -10.52 6.62
C ALA A 163 -10.44 -11.18 6.90
N VAL A 164 -11.50 -10.39 7.17
CA VAL A 164 -12.83 -10.94 7.50
C VAL A 164 -13.36 -11.86 6.39
N GLY A 165 -13.18 -11.46 5.13
CA GLY A 165 -13.54 -12.30 3.97
C GLY A 165 -12.83 -13.65 3.97
N LEU A 166 -11.50 -13.63 4.16
CA LEU A 166 -10.68 -14.84 4.25
C LEU A 166 -11.10 -15.73 5.42
N SER A 167 -11.39 -15.12 6.58
CA SER A 167 -11.87 -15.85 7.75
C SER A 167 -13.22 -16.52 7.52
N LEU A 168 -14.15 -15.89 6.81
CA LEU A 168 -15.45 -16.47 6.49
C LEU A 168 -15.32 -17.63 5.50
N VAL A 169 -14.47 -17.49 4.48
CA VAL A 169 -14.17 -18.57 3.53
C VAL A 169 -13.56 -19.76 4.28
N PHE A 170 -12.57 -19.52 5.12
CA PHE A 170 -11.98 -20.57 5.95
C PHE A 170 -13.01 -21.20 6.90
N GLY A 171 -13.84 -20.38 7.57
CA GLY A 171 -14.85 -20.87 8.50
C GLY A 171 -15.84 -21.83 7.85
N THR A 172 -16.28 -21.53 6.62
CA THR A 172 -17.30 -22.34 5.92
C THR A 172 -16.74 -23.51 5.10
N THR A 173 -15.48 -23.45 4.68
CA THR A 173 -14.90 -24.44 3.76
C THR A 173 -13.65 -25.15 4.28
N ARG A 174 -13.07 -24.66 5.39
CA ARG A 174 -11.75 -25.05 5.92
C ARG A 174 -10.59 -24.89 4.92
N LEU A 175 -10.82 -24.13 3.83
CA LEU A 175 -9.81 -23.83 2.84
C LEU A 175 -8.93 -22.66 3.29
N ILE A 176 -7.63 -22.89 3.39
CA ILE A 176 -6.63 -21.83 3.51
C ILE A 176 -6.33 -21.31 2.11
N ASN A 177 -6.93 -20.18 1.73
CA ASN A 177 -6.84 -19.63 0.39
C ASN A 177 -5.75 -18.55 0.27
N PHE A 178 -4.58 -18.90 -0.28
CA PHE A 178 -3.51 -17.92 -0.53
C PHE A 178 -3.86 -16.90 -1.62
N ALA A 179 -4.73 -17.27 -2.57
CA ALA A 179 -5.16 -16.37 -3.64
C ALA A 179 -6.02 -15.19 -3.15
N HIS A 180 -6.50 -15.23 -1.89
CA HIS A 180 -7.24 -14.10 -1.30
C HIS A 180 -6.41 -12.82 -1.23
N GLY A 181 -5.10 -12.93 -0.99
CA GLY A 181 -4.20 -11.77 -1.06
C GLY A 181 -4.21 -11.12 -2.45
N GLU A 182 -4.28 -11.92 -3.51
CA GLU A 182 -4.35 -11.40 -4.87
C GLU A 182 -5.69 -10.71 -5.15
N MET A 183 -6.78 -11.13 -4.50
CA MET A 183 -8.07 -10.42 -4.59
C MET A 183 -7.97 -9.00 -4.01
N VAL A 184 -7.19 -8.82 -2.93
CA VAL A 184 -6.88 -7.50 -2.36
C VAL A 184 -6.10 -6.66 -3.37
N MET A 185 -5.03 -7.22 -3.96
CA MET A 185 -4.26 -6.54 -5.01
C MET A 185 -5.16 -6.14 -6.19
N MET A 186 -5.99 -7.06 -6.68
CA MET A 186 -6.90 -6.82 -7.81
C MET A 186 -7.86 -5.67 -7.53
N GLY A 187 -8.37 -5.53 -6.30
CA GLY A 187 -9.21 -4.40 -5.91
C GLY A 187 -8.53 -3.06 -6.14
N ALA A 188 -7.30 -2.93 -5.66
CA ALA A 188 -6.54 -1.69 -5.83
C ALA A 188 -6.21 -1.41 -7.30
N VAL A 189 -5.80 -2.44 -8.04
CA VAL A 189 -5.45 -2.32 -9.47
C VAL A 189 -6.68 -1.95 -10.29
N VAL A 190 -7.84 -2.57 -10.07
CA VAL A 190 -9.08 -2.23 -10.78
C VAL A 190 -9.49 -0.80 -10.45
N ALA A 191 -9.50 -0.40 -9.17
CA ALA A 191 -9.82 0.97 -8.80
C ALA A 191 -8.84 1.97 -9.44
N PHE A 192 -7.55 1.64 -9.51
CA PHE A 192 -6.53 2.49 -10.10
C PHE A 192 -6.78 2.68 -11.59
N ILE A 193 -6.95 1.58 -12.33
CA ILE A 193 -7.23 1.66 -13.77
C ILE A 193 -8.50 2.47 -14.03
N MET A 194 -9.53 2.30 -13.20
CA MET A 194 -10.79 3.02 -13.35
C MET A 194 -10.74 4.50 -12.95
N SER A 195 -9.87 4.87 -12.00
CA SER A 195 -9.75 6.26 -11.55
C SER A 195 -8.76 7.10 -12.36
N THR A 196 -7.92 6.46 -13.18
CA THR A 196 -6.83 7.13 -13.91
C THR A 196 -7.22 7.42 -15.37
N GLY A 197 -6.79 8.55 -15.92
CA GLY A 197 -7.04 8.97 -17.31
C GLY A 197 -7.94 10.20 -17.42
N SER A 198 -8.08 10.77 -18.63
CA SER A 198 -8.81 12.03 -18.90
C SER A 198 -10.32 11.96 -18.63
N GLY A 199 -10.86 10.78 -18.38
CA GLY A 199 -12.24 10.54 -17.94
C GLY A 199 -12.33 9.56 -16.77
N GLY A 200 -11.27 9.47 -15.95
CA GLY A 200 -11.22 8.56 -14.80
C GLY A 200 -12.37 8.83 -13.83
N LEU A 201 -12.93 7.74 -13.30
CA LEU A 201 -14.02 7.84 -12.32
C LEU A 201 -13.52 8.51 -11.03
N PRO A 202 -14.40 9.21 -10.29
CA PRO A 202 -14.13 9.55 -8.90
C PRO A 202 -13.72 8.29 -8.12
N LEU A 203 -12.70 8.39 -7.27
CA LEU A 203 -12.12 7.22 -6.61
C LEU A 203 -13.17 6.44 -5.78
N ALA A 204 -14.15 7.13 -5.20
CA ALA A 204 -15.27 6.48 -4.51
C ALA A 204 -16.10 5.58 -5.45
N ALA A 205 -16.39 6.04 -6.67
CA ALA A 205 -17.08 5.23 -7.68
C ALA A 205 -16.18 4.09 -8.19
N ALA A 206 -14.90 4.36 -8.43
CA ALA A 206 -13.92 3.35 -8.80
C ALA A 206 -13.77 2.25 -7.71
N ALA A 207 -13.86 2.62 -6.43
CA ALA A 207 -13.85 1.70 -5.30
C ALA A 207 -15.08 0.78 -5.28
N VAL A 208 -16.27 1.32 -5.58
CA VAL A 208 -17.49 0.51 -5.72
C VAL A 208 -17.38 -0.44 -6.91
N VAL A 209 -16.87 0.02 -8.05
CA VAL A 209 -16.62 -0.84 -9.21
C VAL A 209 -15.62 -1.94 -8.87
N ALA A 210 -14.52 -1.63 -8.19
CA ALA A 210 -13.54 -2.61 -7.74
C ALA A 210 -14.16 -3.63 -6.76
N MET A 211 -14.96 -3.19 -5.80
CA MET A 211 -15.67 -4.06 -4.87
C MET A 211 -16.60 -5.04 -5.60
N ILE A 212 -17.36 -4.58 -6.60
CA ILE A 212 -18.24 -5.43 -7.40
C ILE A 212 -17.41 -6.39 -8.27
N ALA A 213 -16.38 -5.89 -8.95
CA ALA A 213 -15.54 -6.68 -9.84
C ALA A 213 -14.81 -7.81 -9.10
N VAL A 214 -14.24 -7.52 -7.92
CA VAL A 214 -13.55 -8.53 -7.10
C VAL A 214 -14.55 -9.45 -6.39
N GLY A 215 -15.74 -8.97 -6.03
CA GLY A 215 -16.83 -9.84 -5.57
C GLY A 215 -17.28 -10.83 -6.65
N ALA A 216 -17.40 -10.38 -7.90
CA ALA A 216 -17.67 -11.24 -9.04
C ALA A 216 -16.51 -12.22 -9.33
N LEU A 217 -15.26 -11.77 -9.18
CA LEU A 217 -14.09 -12.65 -9.27
C LEU A 217 -14.13 -13.74 -8.18
N GLY A 218 -14.54 -13.38 -6.95
CA GLY A 218 -14.75 -14.33 -5.86
C GLY A 218 -15.81 -15.38 -6.19
N ALA A 219 -16.95 -14.97 -6.77
CA ALA A 219 -17.93 -15.91 -7.30
C ALA A 219 -17.34 -16.81 -8.39
N GLY A 220 -16.55 -16.23 -9.30
CA GLY A 220 -15.86 -16.97 -10.36
C GLY A 220 -14.92 -18.04 -9.80
N PHE A 221 -14.08 -17.71 -8.83
CA PHE A 221 -13.21 -18.67 -8.16
C PHE A 221 -14.00 -19.79 -7.49
N GLU A 222 -15.07 -19.45 -6.79
CA GLU A 222 -15.92 -20.46 -6.15
C GLU A 222 -16.63 -21.36 -7.18
N LEU A 223 -17.26 -20.80 -8.20
CA LEU A 223 -18.07 -21.57 -9.16
C LEU A 223 -17.23 -22.38 -10.14
N VAL A 224 -16.10 -21.82 -10.61
CA VAL A 224 -15.29 -22.40 -11.68
C VAL A 224 -14.19 -23.29 -11.13
N LEU A 225 -13.59 -22.94 -9.99
CA LEU A 225 -12.44 -23.64 -9.45
C LEU A 225 -12.80 -24.46 -8.20
N TRP A 226 -13.25 -23.82 -7.14
CA TRP A 226 -13.33 -24.47 -5.82
C TRP A 226 -14.50 -25.43 -5.69
N ARG A 227 -15.70 -25.05 -6.15
CA ARG A 227 -16.89 -25.90 -6.07
C ARG A 227 -16.73 -27.20 -6.89
N PRO A 228 -16.25 -27.18 -8.14
CA PRO A 228 -16.01 -28.40 -8.89
C PRO A 228 -14.95 -29.29 -8.24
N LEU A 229 -13.86 -28.72 -7.72
CA LEU A 229 -12.82 -29.49 -7.02
C LEU A 229 -13.37 -30.17 -5.77
N ARG A 230 -14.17 -29.47 -4.96
CA ARG A 230 -14.82 -30.06 -3.78
C ARG A 230 -15.80 -31.18 -4.17
N LYS A 231 -16.57 -31.00 -5.26
CA LYS A 231 -17.47 -32.05 -5.76
C LYS A 231 -16.74 -33.30 -6.26
N ARG A 232 -15.51 -33.14 -6.77
CA ARG A 232 -14.65 -34.25 -7.19
C ARG A 232 -13.89 -34.91 -6.03
N GLY A 233 -14.12 -34.49 -4.80
CA GLY A 233 -13.46 -35.05 -3.61
C GLY A 233 -11.99 -34.66 -3.47
N ALA A 234 -11.58 -33.50 -4.02
CA ALA A 234 -10.22 -33.01 -3.83
C ALA A 234 -9.91 -32.79 -2.33
N GLY A 235 -8.77 -33.30 -1.88
CA GLY A 235 -8.34 -33.18 -0.48
C GLY A 235 -7.94 -31.74 -0.11
N LEU A 236 -7.95 -31.41 1.19
CA LEU A 236 -7.56 -30.08 1.70
C LEU A 236 -6.14 -29.68 1.25
N ILE A 237 -5.19 -30.61 1.25
CA ILE A 237 -3.80 -30.37 0.82
C ILE A 237 -3.75 -30.02 -0.67
N GLN A 238 -4.53 -30.71 -1.51
CA GLN A 238 -4.59 -30.43 -2.95
C GLN A 238 -5.16 -29.03 -3.19
N MET A 239 -6.25 -28.67 -2.51
CA MET A 239 -6.84 -27.34 -2.62
C MET A 239 -5.90 -26.23 -2.13
N PHE A 240 -5.13 -26.50 -1.07
CA PHE A 240 -4.08 -25.60 -0.59
C PHE A 240 -3.01 -25.34 -1.66
N ILE A 241 -2.46 -26.39 -2.27
CA ILE A 241 -1.46 -26.29 -3.35
C ILE A 241 -2.01 -25.49 -4.54
N ILE A 242 -3.26 -25.77 -4.93
CA ILE A 242 -3.94 -25.05 -6.02
C ILE A 242 -4.09 -23.57 -5.66
N SER A 243 -4.34 -23.21 -4.40
CA SER A 243 -4.48 -21.82 -3.99
C SER A 243 -3.17 -21.04 -4.13
N ILE A 244 -2.04 -21.69 -3.84
CA ILE A 244 -0.70 -21.11 -4.02
C ILE A 244 -0.41 -20.94 -5.51
N GLY A 245 -0.71 -21.96 -6.32
CA GLY A 245 -0.57 -21.89 -7.77
C GLY A 245 -1.41 -20.76 -8.38
N LEU A 246 -2.67 -20.63 -7.96
CA LEU A 246 -3.55 -19.55 -8.38
C LEU A 246 -3.03 -18.18 -7.93
N SER A 247 -2.54 -18.07 -6.69
CA SER A 247 -1.94 -16.83 -6.18
C SER A 247 -0.75 -16.39 -7.02
N LEU A 248 0.19 -17.30 -7.30
CA LEU A 248 1.34 -17.01 -8.16
C LEU A 248 0.91 -16.65 -9.57
N PHE A 249 -0.05 -17.36 -10.15
CA PHE A 249 -0.59 -17.08 -11.48
C PHE A 249 -1.19 -15.68 -11.56
N VAL A 250 -2.14 -15.34 -10.70
CA VAL A 250 -2.80 -14.01 -10.71
C VAL A 250 -1.79 -12.90 -10.47
N ARG A 251 -0.86 -13.08 -9.51
CA ARG A 251 0.17 -12.10 -9.21
C ARG A 251 1.06 -11.77 -10.42
N HIS A 252 1.53 -12.81 -11.12
CA HIS A 252 2.45 -12.61 -12.25
C HIS A 252 1.71 -12.16 -13.52
N VAL A 253 0.44 -12.52 -13.68
CA VAL A 253 -0.43 -11.94 -14.71
C VAL A 253 -0.55 -10.43 -14.47
N VAL A 254 -0.86 -10.00 -13.24
CA VAL A 254 -0.92 -8.57 -12.92
C VAL A 254 0.44 -7.90 -13.10
N LEU A 255 1.55 -8.51 -12.68
CA LEU A 255 2.88 -7.96 -12.93
C LEU A 255 3.15 -7.75 -14.44
N ALA A 256 2.76 -8.69 -15.29
CA ALA A 256 2.97 -8.59 -16.73
C ALA A 256 2.15 -7.46 -17.38
N PHE A 257 0.90 -7.26 -16.98
CA PHE A 257 0.01 -6.25 -17.57
C PHE A 257 0.06 -4.88 -16.89
N PHE A 258 0.17 -4.84 -15.56
CA PHE A 258 0.21 -3.61 -14.76
C PHE A 258 1.63 -3.07 -14.57
N GLY A 259 2.63 -3.94 -14.65
CA GLY A 259 4.05 -3.61 -14.46
C GLY A 259 4.50 -3.62 -13.00
N GLY A 260 5.82 -3.52 -12.82
CA GLY A 260 6.47 -3.59 -11.49
C GLY A 260 6.48 -2.27 -10.69
N ARG A 261 6.12 -1.15 -11.32
CA ARG A 261 6.21 0.19 -10.71
C ARG A 261 5.12 0.40 -9.67
N ARG A 262 5.49 1.02 -8.54
CA ARG A 262 4.53 1.53 -7.55
C ARG A 262 3.82 2.75 -8.12
N ARG A 263 2.50 2.82 -7.95
CA ARG A 263 1.67 3.94 -8.41
C ARG A 263 0.78 4.43 -7.27
N GLN A 264 0.46 5.71 -7.25
CA GLN A 264 -0.46 6.30 -6.27
C GLN A 264 -1.72 6.78 -6.97
N TYR A 265 -2.86 6.75 -6.29
CA TYR A 265 -4.06 7.40 -6.79
C TYR A 265 -3.86 8.90 -6.85
N ASP A 266 -4.24 9.57 -7.94
CA ASP A 266 -4.11 11.03 -8.04
C ASP A 266 -5.08 11.76 -7.08
N GLN A 267 -6.28 11.20 -6.92
CA GLN A 267 -7.29 11.74 -6.03
C GLN A 267 -6.95 11.43 -4.57
N TYR A 268 -7.09 12.43 -3.70
CA TYR A 268 -6.79 12.34 -2.26
C TYR A 268 -5.32 12.01 -1.92
N ALA A 269 -4.39 12.06 -2.88
CA ALA A 269 -2.95 11.88 -2.62
C ALA A 269 -2.39 12.94 -1.67
N VAL A 270 -2.79 14.20 -1.89
CA VAL A 270 -2.34 15.36 -1.10
C VAL A 270 -3.55 15.98 -0.43
N GLN A 271 -3.54 15.99 0.90
CA GLN A 271 -4.52 16.68 1.71
C GLN A 271 -3.84 17.32 2.91
N ASP A 272 -4.32 18.49 3.30
CA ASP A 272 -3.89 19.13 4.52
C ASP A 272 -4.35 18.30 5.73
N SER A 273 -3.44 18.10 6.67
CA SER A 273 -3.72 17.36 7.90
C SER A 273 -4.62 18.17 8.83
N ILE A 274 -5.54 17.48 9.47
CA ILE A 274 -6.35 18.04 10.56
C ILE A 274 -5.56 17.85 11.85
N ARG A 275 -5.24 18.96 12.52
CA ARG A 275 -4.53 18.95 13.81
C ARG A 275 -5.50 19.15 14.96
N LEU A 276 -5.60 18.13 15.81
CA LEU A 276 -6.41 18.10 17.03
C LEU A 276 -5.48 17.89 18.22
N GLY A 277 -4.85 18.97 18.70
CA GLY A 277 -3.88 18.92 19.78
C GLY A 277 -2.65 18.08 19.40
N ALA A 278 -2.46 16.94 20.07
CA ALA A 278 -1.35 16.01 19.85
C ALA A 278 -1.56 15.06 18.65
N ILE A 279 -2.73 15.11 18.00
CA ILE A 279 -3.14 14.21 16.93
C ILE A 279 -3.09 14.96 15.60
N GLU A 280 -2.44 14.37 14.60
CA GLU A 280 -2.42 14.88 13.23
C GLU A 280 -2.93 13.77 12.29
N ILE A 281 -4.09 13.97 11.66
CA ILE A 281 -4.70 12.94 10.79
C ILE A 281 -5.15 13.57 9.48
N THR A 282 -4.90 12.90 8.36
CA THR A 282 -5.42 13.36 7.07
C THR A 282 -6.91 13.03 6.94
N PRO A 283 -7.71 13.85 6.22
CA PRO A 283 -9.11 13.53 5.97
C PRO A 283 -9.31 12.15 5.30
N ARG A 284 -8.39 11.75 4.42
CA ARG A 284 -8.34 10.42 3.78
C ARG A 284 -8.23 9.30 4.80
N ASP A 285 -7.22 9.35 5.67
CA ASP A 285 -6.95 8.30 6.66
C ASP A 285 -8.11 8.16 7.67
N LEU A 286 -8.67 9.31 8.09
CA LEU A 286 -9.88 9.34 8.90
C LEU A 286 -11.08 8.70 8.18
N THR A 287 -11.29 9.05 6.91
CA THR A 287 -12.39 8.51 6.10
C THR A 287 -12.25 7.00 5.88
N ILE A 288 -11.04 6.52 5.56
CA ILE A 288 -10.73 5.08 5.43
C ILE A 288 -11.05 4.35 6.73
N THR A 289 -10.60 4.89 7.86
CA THR A 289 -10.82 4.31 9.18
C THR A 289 -12.30 4.23 9.51
N LEU A 290 -13.04 5.34 9.37
CA LEU A 290 -14.47 5.40 9.67
C LEU A 290 -15.30 4.47 8.78
N ILE A 291 -15.04 4.46 7.47
CA ILE A 291 -15.74 3.58 6.53
C ILE A 291 -15.41 2.11 6.84
N SER A 292 -14.14 1.79 7.10
CA SER A 292 -13.72 0.43 7.45
C SER A 292 -14.43 -0.05 8.72
N LEU A 293 -14.42 0.75 9.79
CA LEU A 293 -15.11 0.41 11.03
C LEU A 293 -16.63 0.26 10.83
N ALA A 294 -17.26 1.16 10.06
CA ALA A 294 -18.68 1.07 9.74
C ALA A 294 -19.02 -0.22 8.98
N ILE A 295 -18.19 -0.63 8.02
CA ILE A 295 -18.37 -1.88 7.29
C ILE A 295 -18.15 -3.10 8.18
N LEU A 296 -17.12 -3.08 9.04
CA LEU A 296 -16.86 -4.18 9.98
C LEU A 296 -18.02 -4.38 10.96
N VAL A 297 -18.58 -3.29 11.48
CA VAL A 297 -19.82 -3.31 12.28
C VAL A 297 -20.99 -3.83 11.44
N GLY A 298 -21.14 -3.36 10.19
CA GLY A 298 -22.15 -3.85 9.26
C GLY A 298 -22.07 -5.37 9.03
N VAL A 299 -20.87 -5.90 8.80
CA VAL A 299 -20.64 -7.36 8.66
C VAL A 299 -21.00 -8.08 9.95
N ALA A 300 -20.59 -7.57 11.11
CA ALA A 300 -20.95 -8.14 12.41
C ALA A 300 -22.48 -8.21 12.60
N LEU A 301 -23.19 -7.13 12.26
CA LEU A 301 -24.65 -7.06 12.34
C LEU A 301 -25.33 -8.02 11.37
N VAL A 302 -24.85 -8.09 10.12
CA VAL A 302 -25.35 -9.04 9.12
C VAL A 302 -25.18 -10.47 9.63
N LEU A 303 -24.01 -10.81 10.18
CA LEU A 303 -23.78 -12.14 10.72
C LEU A 303 -24.73 -12.42 11.91
N GLN A 304 -24.93 -11.50 12.84
CA GLN A 304 -25.79 -11.72 14.02
C GLN A 304 -27.27 -11.80 13.71
N HIS A 305 -27.78 -10.85 12.93
CA HIS A 305 -29.20 -10.55 12.87
C HIS A 305 -29.90 -11.06 11.60
N THR A 306 -29.18 -11.54 10.59
CA THR A 306 -29.78 -11.97 9.32
C THR A 306 -29.89 -13.50 9.18
N ARG A 307 -30.79 -13.95 8.30
CA ARG A 307 -30.93 -15.37 7.95
C ARG A 307 -29.67 -15.92 7.29
N ILE A 308 -29.03 -15.14 6.42
CA ILE A 308 -27.76 -15.54 5.79
C ILE A 308 -26.65 -15.67 6.83
N GLY A 309 -26.57 -14.75 7.79
CA GLY A 309 -25.61 -14.84 8.89
C GLY A 309 -25.77 -16.09 9.77
N LYS A 310 -27.02 -16.44 10.10
CA LYS A 310 -27.32 -17.71 10.80
C LYS A 310 -26.92 -18.93 9.99
N ALA A 311 -27.20 -18.94 8.68
CA ALA A 311 -26.81 -20.03 7.79
C ALA A 311 -25.29 -20.16 7.67
N THR A 312 -24.56 -19.04 7.53
CA THR A 312 -23.09 -19.03 7.49
C THR A 312 -22.48 -19.62 8.76
N ARG A 313 -22.99 -19.26 9.95
CA ARG A 313 -22.52 -19.85 11.21
C ARG A 313 -22.85 -21.34 11.31
N ALA A 314 -24.05 -21.75 10.92
CA ALA A 314 -24.43 -23.16 10.93
C ALA A 314 -23.51 -24.00 10.02
N VAL A 315 -23.20 -23.50 8.82
CA VAL A 315 -22.26 -24.16 7.89
C VAL A 315 -20.83 -24.23 8.46
N ALA A 316 -20.38 -23.18 9.17
CA ALA A 316 -19.06 -23.15 9.78
C ALA A 316 -18.93 -24.08 11.00
N ASP A 317 -20.02 -24.23 11.77
CA ASP A 317 -20.09 -25.14 12.92
C ASP A 317 -20.13 -26.61 12.45
N ASN A 318 -21.08 -26.99 11.60
CA ASN A 318 -21.17 -28.33 11.02
C ASN A 318 -21.91 -28.31 9.67
N LYS A 319 -21.14 -28.53 8.60
CA LYS A 319 -21.63 -28.49 7.23
C LYS A 319 -22.70 -29.57 6.94
N ASP A 320 -22.47 -30.80 7.39
CA ASP A 320 -23.36 -31.93 7.08
C ASP A 320 -24.70 -31.79 7.82
N LEU A 321 -24.67 -31.33 9.08
CA LEU A 321 -25.87 -31.04 9.86
C LEU A 321 -26.65 -29.86 9.28
N ALA A 322 -25.94 -28.82 8.81
CA ALA A 322 -26.57 -27.69 8.14
C ALA A 322 -27.31 -28.13 6.87
N GLU A 323 -26.70 -28.99 6.06
CA GLU A 323 -27.31 -29.54 4.84
C GLU A 323 -28.53 -30.42 5.15
N ALA A 324 -28.44 -31.30 6.16
CA ALA A 324 -29.56 -32.11 6.63
C ALA A 324 -30.73 -31.28 7.19
N SER A 325 -30.44 -30.07 7.69
CA SER A 325 -31.43 -29.10 8.17
C SER A 325 -32.04 -28.25 7.05
N GLY A 326 -31.74 -28.55 5.78
CA GLY A 326 -32.29 -27.87 4.60
C GLY A 326 -31.58 -26.57 4.20
N ILE A 327 -30.38 -26.28 4.76
CA ILE A 327 -29.59 -25.13 4.33
C ILE A 327 -28.87 -25.46 3.02
N ASP A 328 -29.07 -24.64 1.98
CA ASP A 328 -28.26 -24.73 0.77
C ASP A 328 -26.83 -24.23 1.04
N VAL A 329 -25.98 -25.17 1.44
CA VAL A 329 -24.58 -24.93 1.77
C VAL A 329 -23.81 -24.30 0.60
N ASN A 330 -24.09 -24.71 -0.63
CA ASN A 330 -23.41 -24.17 -1.80
C ASN A 330 -23.75 -22.69 -2.01
N ARG A 331 -25.01 -22.30 -1.81
CA ARG A 331 -25.44 -20.90 -1.88
C ARG A 331 -24.79 -20.08 -0.76
N VAL A 332 -24.71 -20.62 0.46
CA VAL A 332 -24.03 -19.94 1.58
C VAL A 332 -22.55 -19.70 1.28
N ILE A 333 -21.84 -20.74 0.83
CA ILE A 333 -20.43 -20.62 0.44
C ILE A 333 -20.26 -19.58 -0.67
N LEU A 334 -21.10 -19.61 -1.72
CA LEU A 334 -21.05 -18.63 -2.80
C LEU A 334 -21.21 -17.18 -2.31
N VAL A 335 -22.19 -16.94 -1.42
CA VAL A 335 -22.38 -15.60 -0.83
C VAL A 335 -21.15 -15.18 -0.03
N VAL A 336 -20.54 -16.09 0.73
CA VAL A 336 -19.31 -15.84 1.48
C VAL A 336 -18.14 -15.49 0.54
N TRP A 337 -18.00 -16.17 -0.59
CA TRP A 337 -16.96 -15.85 -1.58
C TRP A 337 -17.18 -14.50 -2.27
N VAL A 338 -18.43 -14.17 -2.60
CA VAL A 338 -18.79 -12.85 -3.15
C VAL A 338 -18.48 -11.74 -2.14
N ALA A 339 -18.99 -11.89 -0.91
CA ALA A 339 -18.78 -10.90 0.14
C ALA A 339 -17.30 -10.78 0.52
N GLY A 340 -16.59 -11.91 0.63
CA GLY A 340 -15.17 -11.95 0.94
C GLY A 340 -14.32 -11.29 -0.15
N GLY A 341 -14.65 -11.53 -1.42
CA GLY A 341 -14.01 -10.85 -2.54
C GLY A 341 -14.31 -9.36 -2.59
N ALA A 342 -15.56 -8.95 -2.33
CA ALA A 342 -15.94 -7.55 -2.27
C ALA A 342 -15.18 -6.79 -1.17
N LEU A 343 -15.12 -7.35 0.04
CA LEU A 343 -14.40 -6.78 1.17
C LEU A 343 -12.88 -6.74 0.93
N ALA A 344 -12.32 -7.81 0.33
CA ALA A 344 -10.92 -7.84 -0.07
C ALA A 344 -10.61 -6.75 -1.10
N GLY A 345 -11.47 -6.61 -2.11
CA GLY A 345 -11.33 -5.60 -3.15
C GLY A 345 -11.34 -4.19 -2.58
N LEU A 346 -12.31 -3.86 -1.73
CA LEU A 346 -12.41 -2.55 -1.08
C LEU A 346 -11.22 -2.28 -0.15
N GLY A 347 -10.84 -3.27 0.67
CA GLY A 347 -9.66 -3.13 1.54
C GLY A 347 -8.36 -2.96 0.76
N GLY A 348 -8.28 -3.53 -0.44
CA GLY A 348 -7.20 -3.27 -1.39
C GLY A 348 -7.15 -1.81 -1.84
N VAL A 349 -8.30 -1.22 -2.17
CA VAL A 349 -8.38 0.22 -2.51
C VAL A 349 -7.93 1.08 -1.34
N PHE A 350 -8.40 0.79 -0.12
CA PHE A 350 -7.98 1.52 1.08
C PHE A 350 -6.49 1.41 1.34
N PHE A 351 -5.92 0.20 1.22
CA PHE A 351 -4.48 0.01 1.37
C PHE A 351 -3.70 0.76 0.28
N GLY A 352 -4.10 0.66 -0.98
CA GLY A 352 -3.44 1.37 -2.08
C GLY A 352 -3.54 2.89 -1.96
N LEU A 353 -4.56 3.40 -1.26
CA LEU A 353 -4.79 4.82 -1.02
C LEU A 353 -4.00 5.35 0.19
N SER A 354 -3.83 4.54 1.23
CA SER A 354 -2.96 4.86 2.37
C SER A 354 -1.47 4.77 1.97
N GLU A 355 -1.13 3.82 1.09
CA GLU A 355 0.24 3.54 0.64
C GLU A 355 0.42 3.80 -0.87
N ALA A 356 0.50 2.71 -1.64
CA ALA A 356 0.64 2.72 -3.09
C ALA A 356 0.08 1.42 -3.65
N VAL A 357 -0.30 1.44 -4.93
CA VAL A 357 -0.73 0.29 -5.71
C VAL A 357 0.48 -0.35 -6.38
N PHE A 358 0.72 -1.63 -6.09
CA PHE A 358 1.81 -2.39 -6.69
C PHE A 358 1.52 -3.90 -6.72
N TRP A 359 2.17 -4.61 -7.64
CA TRP A 359 1.83 -5.97 -8.07
C TRP A 359 2.00 -7.07 -7.01
N ASN A 360 2.69 -6.86 -5.89
CA ASN A 360 2.84 -7.86 -4.82
C ASN A 360 2.28 -7.40 -3.47
N MET A 361 1.53 -6.29 -3.42
CA MET A 361 0.98 -5.73 -2.19
C MET A 361 0.05 -6.72 -1.46
N GLY A 362 -0.73 -7.49 -2.22
CA GLY A 362 -1.68 -8.47 -1.69
C GLY A 362 -1.00 -9.59 -0.90
N PHE A 363 0.17 -10.03 -1.34
CA PHE A 363 0.96 -11.05 -0.65
C PHE A 363 1.54 -10.54 0.67
N ASN A 364 2.06 -9.31 0.67
CA ASN A 364 2.60 -8.70 1.87
C ASN A 364 1.51 -8.56 2.94
N LEU A 365 0.31 -8.14 2.53
CA LEU A 365 -0.85 -8.08 3.41
C LEU A 365 -1.36 -9.45 3.85
N LEU A 366 -1.26 -10.47 3.00
CA LEU A 366 -1.76 -11.82 3.30
C LEU A 366 -1.15 -12.40 4.57
N LEU A 367 0.15 -12.18 4.80
CA LEU A 367 0.80 -12.64 6.03
C LEU A 367 0.21 -11.96 7.28
N LEU A 368 -0.06 -10.66 7.20
CA LEU A 368 -0.66 -9.91 8.29
C LEU A 368 -2.14 -10.26 8.48
N MET A 369 -2.87 -10.52 7.40
CA MET A 369 -4.24 -11.04 7.47
C MET A 369 -4.26 -12.39 8.18
N PHE A 370 -3.36 -13.32 7.83
CA PHE A 370 -3.25 -14.61 8.53
C PHE A 370 -2.89 -14.42 10.00
N ALA A 371 -1.97 -13.51 10.31
CA ALA A 371 -1.66 -13.17 11.68
C ALA A 371 -2.91 -12.71 12.44
N GLY A 372 -3.68 -11.78 11.87
CA GLY A 372 -4.91 -11.29 12.48
C GLY A 372 -5.96 -12.38 12.67
N ILE A 373 -6.19 -13.22 11.66
CA ILE A 373 -7.17 -14.31 11.74
C ILE A 373 -6.77 -15.36 12.77
N ILE A 374 -5.49 -15.75 12.80
CA ILE A 374 -5.03 -16.81 13.71
C ILE A 374 -4.97 -16.27 15.15
N VAL A 375 -4.47 -15.05 15.37
CA VAL A 375 -4.53 -14.36 16.67
C VAL A 375 -5.98 -14.28 17.15
N GLY A 376 -6.90 -13.93 16.27
CA GLY A 376 -8.32 -13.80 16.56
C GLY A 376 -9.04 -15.12 16.84
N GLY A 377 -8.59 -16.19 16.18
CA GLY A 377 -9.25 -17.50 16.14
C GLY A 377 -9.73 -17.82 14.72
N LEU A 378 -9.15 -18.88 14.14
CA LEU A 378 -9.43 -19.32 12.77
C LEU A 378 -10.92 -19.62 12.55
N GLY A 379 -11.50 -19.05 11.49
CA GLY A 379 -12.90 -19.29 11.12
C GLY A 379 -13.91 -18.43 11.86
N SER A 380 -13.49 -17.57 12.79
CA SER A 380 -14.35 -16.60 13.46
C SER A 380 -14.20 -15.22 12.85
N ALA A 381 -15.26 -14.70 12.22
CA ALA A 381 -15.25 -13.33 11.70
C ALA A 381 -14.95 -12.29 12.79
N TYR A 382 -15.52 -12.45 13.99
CA TYR A 382 -15.21 -11.56 15.14
C TYR A 382 -13.76 -11.69 15.58
N GLY A 383 -13.25 -12.91 15.58
CA GLY A 383 -11.83 -13.19 15.81
C GLY A 383 -10.98 -12.39 14.84
N ALA A 384 -11.23 -12.52 13.54
CA ALA A 384 -10.50 -11.80 12.51
C ALA A 384 -10.54 -10.27 12.68
N ILE A 385 -11.67 -9.69 13.09
CA ILE A 385 -11.76 -8.24 13.33
C ILE A 385 -10.84 -7.82 14.48
N ILE A 386 -10.99 -8.45 15.65
CA ILE A 386 -10.23 -8.07 16.85
C ILE A 386 -8.75 -8.41 16.68
N GLY A 387 -8.45 -9.57 16.12
CA GLY A 387 -7.09 -10.02 15.89
C GLY A 387 -6.35 -9.12 14.89
N SER A 388 -6.99 -8.72 13.78
CA SER A 388 -6.39 -7.80 12.82
C SER A 388 -6.19 -6.38 13.40
N LEU A 389 -7.11 -5.90 14.23
CA LEU A 389 -6.92 -4.64 14.96
C LEU A 389 -5.73 -4.72 15.93
N LEU A 390 -5.61 -5.82 16.67
CA LEU A 390 -4.46 -6.05 17.57
C LEU A 390 -3.15 -6.12 16.78
N VAL A 391 -3.13 -6.85 15.67
CA VAL A 391 -1.96 -6.97 14.79
C VAL A 391 -1.56 -5.60 14.24
N GLY A 392 -2.52 -4.77 13.82
CA GLY A 392 -2.25 -3.40 13.35
C GLY A 392 -1.72 -2.48 14.45
N LEU A 393 -2.29 -2.56 15.66
CA LEU A 393 -1.81 -1.83 16.83
C LEU A 393 -0.38 -2.22 17.22
N VAL A 394 -0.09 -3.52 17.30
CA VAL A 394 1.27 -4.00 17.62
C VAL A 394 2.25 -3.59 16.54
N ALA A 395 1.87 -3.73 15.27
CA ALA A 395 2.68 -3.29 14.14
C ALA A 395 3.07 -1.82 14.31
N GLN A 396 2.10 -0.93 14.49
CA GLN A 396 2.37 0.51 14.56
C GLN A 396 3.08 0.94 15.84
N LEU A 397 2.69 0.41 17.00
CA LEU A 397 3.29 0.77 18.30
C LEU A 397 4.72 0.25 18.45
N SER A 398 5.06 -0.88 17.81
CA SER A 398 6.43 -1.41 17.85
C SER A 398 7.45 -0.40 17.32
N THR A 399 7.05 0.47 16.38
CA THR A 399 7.90 1.50 15.77
C THR A 399 8.29 2.64 16.73
N LEU A 400 7.77 2.61 17.96
CA LEU A 400 8.19 3.53 19.03
C LEU A 400 9.56 3.16 19.57
N TRP A 401 9.89 1.87 19.60
CA TRP A 401 11.17 1.34 20.09
C TRP A 401 12.03 0.70 19.01
N PHE A 402 11.42 0.27 17.91
CA PHE A 402 12.08 -0.46 16.84
C PHE A 402 11.97 0.27 15.50
N SER A 403 12.78 -0.17 14.53
CA SER A 403 12.77 0.37 13.18
C SER A 403 11.45 0.07 12.46
N PRO A 404 10.85 1.02 11.72
CA PRO A 404 9.63 0.80 10.93
C PRO A 404 9.72 -0.36 9.93
N GLU A 405 10.91 -0.70 9.44
CA GLU A 405 11.15 -1.81 8.54
C GLU A 405 10.83 -3.18 9.19
N LEU A 406 10.86 -3.25 10.52
CA LEU A 406 10.53 -4.45 11.30
C LEU A 406 9.07 -4.51 11.73
N GLN A 407 8.23 -3.55 11.34
CA GLN A 407 6.83 -3.44 11.72
C GLN A 407 6.06 -4.76 11.50
N SER A 408 6.18 -5.35 10.32
CA SER A 408 5.53 -6.63 9.98
C SER A 408 6.06 -7.81 10.79
N ALA A 409 7.35 -7.80 11.17
CA ALA A 409 7.94 -8.86 11.97
C ALA A 409 7.36 -8.87 13.39
N TRP A 410 7.15 -7.70 14.00
CA TRP A 410 6.50 -7.57 15.31
C TRP A 410 5.03 -8.00 15.27
N ALA A 411 4.34 -7.70 14.18
CA ALA A 411 2.97 -8.16 13.93
C ALA A 411 2.88 -9.70 13.91
N LEU A 412 3.86 -10.38 13.27
CA LEU A 412 3.98 -11.83 13.24
C LEU A 412 4.49 -12.42 14.56
N LEU A 413 5.32 -11.70 15.31
CA LEU A 413 5.74 -12.12 16.63
C LEU A 413 4.56 -12.12 17.62
N ALA A 414 3.67 -11.12 17.52
CA ALA A 414 2.44 -11.09 18.31
C ALA A 414 1.59 -12.35 18.08
N LEU A 415 1.50 -12.81 16.83
CA LEU A 415 0.88 -14.09 16.49
C LEU A 415 1.54 -15.26 17.23
N ILE A 416 2.87 -15.38 17.16
CA ILE A 416 3.61 -16.46 17.83
C ILE A 416 3.35 -16.44 19.34
N VAL A 417 3.42 -15.27 19.96
CA VAL A 417 3.17 -15.09 21.40
C VAL A 417 1.74 -15.50 21.75
N VAL A 418 0.74 -15.02 21.00
CA VAL A 418 -0.66 -15.38 21.26
C VAL A 418 -0.87 -16.88 21.12
N LEU A 419 -0.30 -17.53 20.10
CA LEU A 419 -0.43 -18.98 19.92
C LEU A 419 0.24 -19.80 21.03
N LEU A 420 1.37 -19.31 21.57
CA LEU A 420 2.07 -19.99 22.66
C LEU A 420 1.20 -20.05 23.93
N PHE A 421 0.44 -18.99 24.21
CA PHE A 421 -0.41 -18.90 25.41
C PHE A 421 -1.87 -19.31 25.16
N ARG A 422 -2.35 -19.16 23.92
CA ARG A 422 -3.75 -19.33 23.47
C ARG A 422 -3.74 -19.93 22.06
N PRO A 423 -3.49 -21.25 21.89
CA PRO A 423 -3.38 -21.88 20.57
C PRO A 423 -4.67 -21.85 19.75
N GLN A 424 -5.82 -21.62 20.40
CA GLN A 424 -7.12 -21.45 19.74
C GLN A 424 -7.36 -20.00 19.25
N GLY A 425 -6.45 -19.06 19.55
CA GLY A 425 -6.66 -17.63 19.39
C GLY A 425 -7.47 -17.01 20.53
N ILE A 426 -7.69 -15.70 20.46
CA ILE A 426 -8.35 -14.89 21.51
C ILE A 426 -9.83 -15.28 21.66
N LEU A 427 -10.53 -15.51 20.55
CA LEU A 427 -11.94 -15.86 20.51
C LEU A 427 -12.21 -17.31 20.06
N GLY A 428 -11.18 -18.15 19.98
CA GLY A 428 -11.37 -19.56 19.64
C GLY A 428 -12.13 -20.33 20.72
N ARG A 429 -13.05 -21.20 20.30
CA ARG A 429 -13.71 -22.15 21.20
C ARG A 429 -12.74 -23.28 21.52
N ALA A 430 -12.59 -23.62 22.80
CA ALA A 430 -11.86 -24.82 23.19
C ALA A 430 -12.66 -26.04 22.69
N GLU A 431 -12.17 -26.72 21.67
CA GLU A 431 -12.62 -28.07 21.38
C GLU A 431 -12.25 -28.93 22.60
N ARG A 432 -13.27 -29.53 23.23
CA ARG A 432 -13.02 -30.61 24.18
C ARG A 432 -12.42 -31.73 23.36
N ALA A 433 -11.14 -32.03 23.59
CA ALA A 433 -10.56 -33.30 23.17
C ALA A 433 -11.37 -34.40 23.85
N GLY A 434 -12.24 -35.03 23.07
CA GLY A 434 -13.14 -36.11 23.47
C GLY A 434 -12.88 -37.31 22.59
#